data_AF-A0A8K0P059-F1
#
_entry.id   AF-A0A8K0P059-F1
#
_cell.length_a   1.000
_cell.length_b   1.000
_cell.length_c   1.000
_cell.angle_alpha   90.00
_cell.angle_beta   90.00
_cell.angle_gamma   90.00
#
_symmetry.space_group_name_H-M   'P 1'
#
loop_
_entity.id
_entity.type
_entity.pdbx_description
1 polymer ?
#
loop_
_entity_poly.entity_id
_entity_poly.type
_entity_poly.pdbx_seq_one_letter_code
_entity_poly.pdbx_strand_id
1 'polypeptide(L)'
;MGFIPEALLIFKSGLKTGDYHGEMNSGNYLKWVKNQLIPNLPPKSVVVIDNAPYHNVQLNRSPSSNAKKDTMKEWMDSRGQQYYSKETKIELYEKIRRHKEARVFEVDRVFAEHGHSVLRLPPYHPELNPIENIWGIMKNWVATRNVTFKLEDVKKLVMEKCANIGK
;
A
#
# COMPACT_ATOMS: atom_id res chain seq x y z
N MET A 1 13.98 4.38 19.89
CA MET A 1 13.42 3.98 18.58
C MET A 1 11.97 4.47 18.56
N GLY A 2 11.56 5.23 17.55
CA GLY A 2 10.22 5.84 17.51
C GLY A 2 9.75 6.05 16.06
N PHE A 3 8.83 6.97 15.85
CA PHE A 3 8.40 7.36 14.50
C PHE A 3 9.55 7.98 13.70
N ILE A 4 9.52 7.81 12.38
CA ILE A 4 10.44 8.46 11.46
C ILE A 4 10.13 9.98 11.50
N PRO A 5 11.14 10.84 11.78
CA PRO A 5 10.95 12.29 11.77
C PRO A 5 10.39 12.79 10.44
N GLU A 6 9.55 13.82 10.46
CA GLU A 6 8.96 14.45 9.26
C GLU A 6 8.15 13.52 8.32
N ALA A 7 7.89 12.28 8.73
CA ALA A 7 7.07 11.33 7.96
C ALA A 7 5.62 11.19 8.48
N LEU A 8 5.26 11.92 9.55
CA LEU A 8 3.92 11.86 10.13
C LEU A 8 2.90 12.60 9.25
N LEU A 9 1.96 11.85 8.67
CA LEU A 9 0.83 12.41 7.93
C LEU A 9 -0.46 12.28 8.74
N ILE A 10 -1.06 13.42 9.11
CA ILE A 10 -2.38 13.48 9.77
C ILE A 10 -3.29 14.41 8.97
N PHE A 11 -4.43 13.86 8.54
CA PHE A 11 -5.50 14.62 7.91
C PHE A 11 -6.85 14.25 8.51
N LYS A 12 -7.80 15.17 8.44
CA LYS A 12 -9.19 14.93 8.85
C LYS A 12 -9.91 14.29 7.69
N SER A 13 -10.52 13.13 7.92
CA SER A 13 -11.40 12.54 6.91
C SER A 13 -12.64 13.40 6.74
N GLY A 14 -13.06 13.65 5.51
CA GLY A 14 -14.33 14.30 5.17
C GLY A 14 -15.56 13.48 5.57
N LEU A 15 -16.72 14.14 5.60
CA LEU A 15 -18.03 13.60 6.04
C LEU A 15 -18.69 12.63 5.04
N LYS A 16 -17.98 12.09 4.06
CA LYS A 16 -18.59 11.13 3.14
C LYS A 16 -18.80 9.82 3.89
N THR A 17 -20.06 9.38 3.99
CA THR A 17 -20.46 8.11 4.59
C THR A 17 -19.79 6.96 3.84
N GLY A 18 -18.81 6.31 4.46
CA GLY A 18 -18.03 5.22 3.88
C GLY A 18 -16.69 5.01 4.58
N ASP A 19 -16.04 3.89 4.30
CA ASP A 19 -14.72 3.56 4.85
C ASP A 19 -13.65 4.57 4.39
N TYR A 20 -12.63 4.84 5.22
CA TYR A 20 -11.58 5.86 5.02
C TYR A 20 -10.77 5.70 3.71
N HIS A 21 -10.97 4.58 3.01
CA HIS A 21 -10.42 4.25 1.71
C HIS A 21 -10.79 5.19 0.55
N GLY A 22 -11.81 6.05 0.71
CA GLY A 22 -12.09 7.10 -0.28
C GLY A 22 -11.05 8.22 -0.30
N GLU A 23 -10.39 8.47 0.83
CA GLU A 23 -9.48 9.60 1.03
C GLU A 23 -8.02 9.17 1.08
N MET A 24 -7.73 8.02 1.70
CA MET A 24 -6.44 7.35 1.53
C MET A 24 -6.51 6.42 0.32
N ASN A 25 -5.95 6.88 -0.81
CA ASN A 25 -5.83 6.12 -2.06
C ASN A 25 -4.36 5.97 -2.49
N SER A 26 -4.11 5.19 -3.54
CA SER A 26 -2.77 4.93 -4.04
C SER A 26 -2.00 6.19 -4.44
N GLY A 27 -2.66 7.18 -5.03
CA GLY A 27 -2.03 8.45 -5.41
C GLY A 27 -1.57 9.25 -4.19
N ASN A 28 -2.43 9.40 -3.18
CA ASN A 28 -2.10 10.10 -1.93
C ASN A 28 -1.00 9.36 -1.16
N TYR A 29 -1.12 8.04 -1.07
CA TYR A 29 -0.12 7.19 -0.44
C TYR A 29 1.24 7.32 -1.13
N LEU A 30 1.29 7.22 -2.46
CA LEU A 30 2.55 7.32 -3.21
C LEU A 30 3.17 8.72 -3.11
N LYS A 31 2.34 9.77 -3.10
CA LYS A 31 2.80 11.15 -2.84
C LYS A 31 3.46 11.27 -1.46
N TRP A 32 2.85 10.70 -0.43
CA TRP A 32 3.44 10.65 0.91
C TRP A 32 4.74 9.84 0.94
N VAL A 33 4.77 8.65 0.31
CA VAL A 33 5.97 7.81 0.22
C VAL A 33 7.14 8.61 -0.38
N LYS A 34 6.93 9.26 -1.53
CA LYS A 34 7.98 10.00 -2.24
C LYS A 34 8.41 11.28 -1.53
N ASN A 35 7.47 12.03 -0.97
CA ASN A 35 7.74 13.40 -0.52
C ASN A 35 8.05 13.50 0.98
N GLN A 36 7.67 12.50 1.78
CA GLN A 36 7.82 12.54 3.25
C GLN A 36 8.53 11.31 3.79
N LEU A 37 8.14 10.09 3.38
CA LEU A 37 8.75 8.89 3.96
C LEU A 37 10.18 8.66 3.45
N ILE A 38 10.38 8.51 2.13
CA ILE A 38 11.68 8.20 1.54
C ILE A 38 12.77 9.20 1.93
N PRO A 39 12.55 10.54 1.88
CA PRO A 39 13.56 11.51 2.25
C PRO A 39 14.04 11.38 3.71
N ASN A 40 13.21 10.81 4.59
CA ASN A 40 13.49 10.66 6.01
C ASN A 40 13.83 9.21 6.42
N LEU A 41 13.85 8.27 5.48
CA LEU A 41 14.23 6.89 5.75
C LEU A 41 15.75 6.75 5.86
N PRO A 42 16.25 5.96 6.84
CA PRO A 42 17.64 5.56 6.85
C PRO A 42 18.01 4.81 5.55
N PRO A 43 19.23 4.98 5.02
CA PRO A 43 19.67 4.24 3.83
C PRO A 43 19.52 2.73 3.98
N LYS A 44 19.17 2.04 2.90
CA LYS A 44 19.05 0.56 2.86
C LYS A 44 18.04 -0.04 3.85
N SER A 45 17.03 0.75 4.23
CA SER A 45 15.91 0.27 5.07
C SER A 45 15.08 -0.83 4.39
N VAL A 46 14.55 -1.74 5.22
CA VAL A 46 13.48 -2.69 4.86
C VAL A 46 12.15 -2.08 5.32
N VAL A 47 11.23 -1.86 4.38
CA VAL A 47 9.90 -1.31 4.66
C VAL A 47 8.89 -2.46 4.73
N VAL A 48 8.32 -2.66 5.91
CA VAL A 48 7.27 -3.67 6.13
C VAL A 48 5.90 -3.04 5.87
N ILE A 49 5.10 -3.64 4.97
CA ILE A 49 3.77 -3.14 4.62
C ILE A 49 2.71 -4.24 4.69
N ASP A 50 1.49 -3.85 5.04
CA ASP A 50 0.33 -4.75 5.02
C ASP A 50 -0.28 -4.87 3.61
N ASN A 51 -1.43 -5.55 3.52
CA ASN A 51 -2.10 -5.83 2.25
C ASN A 51 -3.21 -4.86 1.86
N ALA A 52 -3.19 -3.61 2.35
CA ALA A 52 -4.19 -2.62 1.93
C ALA A 52 -4.21 -2.45 0.40
N PRO A 53 -5.38 -2.24 -0.25
CA PRO A 53 -5.47 -2.19 -1.71
C PRO A 53 -4.55 -1.15 -2.35
N TYR A 54 -4.38 0.02 -1.72
CA TYR A 54 -3.52 1.10 -2.20
C TYR A 54 -2.02 0.79 -2.09
N HIS A 55 -1.62 -0.21 -1.29
CA HIS A 55 -0.24 -0.75 -1.28
C HIS A 55 0.01 -1.72 -2.43
N ASN A 56 -1.02 -2.23 -3.09
CA ASN A 56 -0.97 -3.37 -4.02
C ASN A 56 -1.31 -2.99 -5.47
N VAL A 57 -0.99 -1.76 -5.88
CA VAL A 57 -1.14 -1.31 -7.27
C VAL A 57 -0.17 -2.10 -8.15
N GLN A 58 -0.70 -3.12 -8.84
CA GLN A 58 0.09 -4.00 -9.69
C GLN A 58 0.31 -3.39 -11.08
N LEU A 59 1.57 -3.25 -11.49
CA LEU A 59 1.97 -2.67 -12.78
C LEU A 59 1.86 -3.68 -13.94
N ASN A 60 2.16 -4.95 -13.68
CA ASN A 60 2.22 -6.00 -14.69
C ASN A 60 1.01 -6.95 -14.66
N ARG A 61 -0.19 -6.41 -14.46
CA ARG A 61 -1.40 -7.22 -14.33
C ARG A 61 -1.67 -8.01 -15.62
N SER A 62 -1.85 -9.32 -15.49
CA SER A 62 -2.28 -10.17 -16.60
C SER A 62 -3.81 -10.14 -16.78
N PRO A 63 -4.32 -10.34 -18.00
CA PRO A 63 -5.74 -10.56 -18.25
C PRO A 63 -6.30 -11.67 -17.36
N SER A 64 -7.55 -11.49 -16.92
CA SER A 64 -8.29 -12.54 -16.23
C SER A 64 -9.00 -13.46 -17.23
N SER A 65 -9.52 -14.59 -16.76
CA SER A 65 -10.35 -15.49 -17.57
C SER A 65 -11.58 -14.79 -18.17
N ASN A 66 -12.05 -13.71 -17.54
CA ASN A 66 -13.19 -12.92 -18.01
C ASN A 66 -12.81 -11.83 -19.03
N ALA A 67 -11.52 -11.55 -19.25
CA ALA A 67 -11.08 -10.54 -20.21
C ALA A 67 -11.52 -10.85 -21.64
N LYS A 68 -11.59 -9.82 -22.49
CA LYS A 68 -11.89 -9.98 -23.92
C LYS A 68 -10.71 -10.67 -24.62
N LYS A 69 -11.00 -11.38 -25.70
CA LYS A 69 -9.99 -12.07 -26.52
C LYS A 69 -8.94 -11.09 -27.05
N ASP A 70 -9.36 -9.89 -27.46
CA ASP A 70 -8.43 -8.88 -27.99
C ASP A 70 -7.48 -8.36 -26.91
N THR A 71 -7.96 -8.12 -25.68
CA THR A 71 -7.10 -7.77 -24.54
C THR A 71 -6.07 -8.87 -24.22
N MET A 72 -6.44 -10.15 -24.40
CA MET A 72 -5.50 -11.26 -24.24
C MET A 72 -4.42 -11.23 -25.31
N LYS A 73 -4.79 -10.96 -26.57
CA LYS A 73 -3.84 -10.80 -27.69
C LYS A 73 -2.90 -9.63 -27.48
N GLU A 74 -3.43 -8.45 -27.16
CA GLU A 74 -2.64 -7.24 -26.87
C GLU A 74 -1.62 -7.50 -25.73
N TRP A 75 -2.04 -8.22 -24.69
CA TRP A 75 -1.12 -8.58 -23.60
C TRP A 75 -0.02 -9.53 -24.06
N MET A 76 -0.32 -10.49 -24.93
CA MET A 76 0.66 -11.41 -25.50
C MET A 76 1.62 -10.67 -26.45
N ASP A 77 1.09 -9.81 -27.32
CA ASP A 77 1.85 -8.98 -28.26
C ASP A 77 2.82 -8.04 -27.52
N SER A 78 2.37 -7.37 -26.44
CA SER A 78 3.22 -6.50 -25.61
C SER A 78 4.38 -7.24 -24.92
N ARG A 79 4.34 -8.57 -24.87
CA ARG A 79 5.36 -9.46 -24.31
C ARG A 79 6.10 -10.28 -25.37
N GLY A 80 5.84 -10.02 -26.65
CA GLY A 80 6.40 -10.80 -27.76
C GLY A 80 6.00 -12.28 -27.74
N GLN A 81 4.87 -12.63 -27.11
CA GLN A 81 4.39 -14.01 -26.99
C GLN A 81 3.56 -14.40 -28.21
N GLN A 82 3.90 -15.54 -28.81
CA GLN A 82 3.22 -16.00 -30.02
C GLN A 82 1.89 -16.71 -29.69
N TYR A 83 0.89 -16.44 -30.53
CA TYR A 83 -0.39 -17.15 -30.54
C TYR A 83 -0.84 -17.43 -31.97
N TYR A 84 -1.70 -18.44 -32.15
CA TYR A 84 -2.26 -18.75 -33.45
C TYR A 84 -3.57 -17.98 -33.67
N SER A 85 -3.84 -17.56 -34.90
CA SER A 85 -5.00 -16.72 -35.24
C SER A 85 -6.35 -17.33 -34.87
N LYS A 86 -6.46 -18.66 -34.92
CA LYS A 86 -7.69 -19.42 -34.62
C LYS A 86 -7.86 -19.83 -33.15
N GLU A 87 -6.86 -19.59 -32.29
CA GLU A 87 -6.95 -19.99 -30.88
C GLU A 87 -8.16 -19.35 -30.20
N THR A 88 -8.89 -20.14 -29.44
CA THR A 88 -10.03 -19.74 -28.61
C THR A 88 -9.57 -18.88 -27.44
N LYS A 89 -10.52 -18.17 -26.82
CA LYS A 89 -10.25 -17.39 -25.61
C LYS A 89 -9.66 -18.26 -24.48
N ILE A 90 -10.10 -19.51 -24.37
CA ILE A 90 -9.63 -20.45 -23.34
C ILE A 90 -8.16 -20.81 -23.60
N GLU A 91 -7.80 -21.14 -24.84
CA GLU A 91 -6.42 -21.47 -25.22
C GLU A 91 -5.46 -20.30 -24.98
N LEU A 92 -5.86 -19.07 -25.35
CA LEU A 92 -5.07 -17.86 -25.07
C LEU A 92 -4.90 -17.65 -23.55
N TYR A 93 -5.97 -17.80 -22.77
CA TYR A 93 -5.90 -17.65 -21.32
C TYR A 93 -4.99 -18.68 -20.65
N GLU A 94 -5.01 -19.95 -21.09
CA GLU A 94 -4.10 -20.97 -20.58
C GLU A 94 -2.63 -20.62 -20.86
N LYS A 95 -2.33 -20.07 -22.05
CA LYS A 95 -0.99 -19.55 -22.35
C LYS A 95 -0.61 -18.40 -21.43
N ILE A 96 -1.50 -17.42 -21.24
CA ILE A 96 -1.27 -16.29 -20.32
C ILE A 96 -1.00 -16.78 -18.90
N ARG A 97 -1.77 -17.76 -18.42
CA ARG A 97 -1.61 -18.32 -17.08
C ARG A 97 -0.26 -19.01 -16.89
N ARG A 98 0.24 -19.72 -17.91
CA ARG A 98 1.55 -20.39 -17.90
C ARG A 98 2.72 -19.41 -17.94
N HIS A 99 2.57 -18.28 -18.62
CA HIS A 99 3.62 -17.25 -18.75
C HIS A 99 3.43 -16.10 -17.76
N LYS A 100 2.69 -16.31 -16.68
CA LYS A 100 2.39 -15.26 -15.72
C LYS A 100 3.65 -14.93 -14.91
N GLU A 101 4.08 -13.69 -15.03
CA GLU A 101 5.23 -13.15 -14.30
C GLU A 101 4.91 -12.93 -12.81
N ALA A 102 5.97 -12.85 -11.99
CA ALA A 102 5.85 -12.40 -10.61
C ALA A 102 5.23 -11.00 -10.56
N ARG A 103 4.38 -10.73 -9.57
CA ARG A 103 3.69 -9.44 -9.47
C ARG A 103 4.69 -8.33 -9.17
N VAL A 104 4.63 -7.25 -9.94
CA VAL A 104 5.40 -6.03 -9.70
C VAL A 104 4.44 -4.97 -9.21
N PHE A 105 4.70 -4.43 -8.02
CA PHE A 105 3.90 -3.37 -7.41
C PHE A 105 4.58 -2.01 -7.56
N GLU A 106 3.78 -0.97 -7.78
CA GLU A 106 4.27 0.39 -8.00
C GLU A 106 5.12 0.90 -6.84
N VAL A 107 4.65 0.70 -5.61
CA VAL A 107 5.35 1.14 -4.40
C VAL A 107 6.69 0.40 -4.22
N ASP A 108 6.74 -0.90 -4.51
CA ASP A 108 7.95 -1.72 -4.38
C ASP A 108 9.04 -1.21 -5.33
N ARG A 109 8.66 -0.87 -6.57
CA ARG A 109 9.57 -0.26 -7.54
C ARG A 109 10.11 1.07 -7.03
N VAL A 110 9.25 1.93 -6.49
CA VAL A 110 9.64 3.25 -5.99
C VAL A 110 10.60 3.15 -4.80
N PHE A 111 10.38 2.23 -3.86
CA PHE A 111 11.34 1.98 -2.79
C PHE A 111 12.67 1.41 -3.32
N ALA A 112 12.62 0.45 -4.24
CA ALA A 112 13.82 -0.15 -4.84
C ALA A 112 14.68 0.86 -5.60
N GLU A 113 14.06 1.77 -6.36
CA GLU A 113 14.73 2.89 -7.04
C GLU A 113 15.51 3.80 -6.07
N HIS A 114 15.11 3.86 -4.80
CA HIS A 114 15.76 4.64 -3.75
C HIS A 114 16.63 3.77 -2.81
N GLY A 115 16.90 2.51 -3.18
CA GLY A 115 17.78 1.62 -2.44
C GLY A 115 17.14 0.98 -1.19
N HIS A 116 15.81 0.95 -1.10
CA HIS A 116 15.06 0.29 -0.04
C HIS A 116 14.40 -1.00 -0.54
N SER A 117 14.18 -1.96 0.35
CA SER A 117 13.42 -3.19 0.03
C SER A 117 12.08 -3.20 0.74
N VAL A 118 11.10 -3.92 0.16
CA VAL A 118 9.75 -4.04 0.72
C VAL A 118 9.52 -5.48 1.17
N LEU A 119 8.99 -5.64 2.38
CA LEU A 119 8.51 -6.91 2.91
C LEU A 119 7.00 -6.81 3.14
N ARG A 120 6.23 -7.68 2.46
CA ARG A 120 4.77 -7.73 2.61
C ARG A 120 4.38 -8.75 3.67
N LEU A 121 3.51 -8.35 4.59
CA LEU A 121 2.98 -9.27 5.59
C LEU A 121 2.01 -10.27 4.97
N PRO A 122 1.85 -11.48 5.54
CA PRO A 122 0.79 -12.40 5.16
C PRO A 122 -0.61 -11.77 5.31
N PRO A 123 -1.54 -12.01 4.37
CA PRO A 123 -2.92 -11.53 4.50
C PRO A 123 -3.59 -12.12 5.74
N TYR A 124 -4.41 -11.32 6.45
CA TYR A 124 -5.21 -11.74 7.61
C TYR A 124 -4.41 -12.18 8.86
N HIS A 125 -3.16 -11.71 8.99
CA HIS A 125 -2.31 -11.96 10.15
C HIS A 125 -1.91 -10.66 10.88
N PRO A 126 -2.87 -9.95 11.52
CA PRO A 126 -2.60 -8.68 12.22
C PRO A 126 -1.63 -8.85 13.40
N GLU A 127 -1.54 -10.04 13.99
CA GLU A 127 -0.58 -10.38 15.05
C GLU A 127 0.89 -10.25 14.60
N LEU A 128 1.13 -10.31 13.29
CA LEU A 128 2.46 -10.14 12.69
C LEU A 128 2.74 -8.68 12.33
N ASN A 129 1.80 -7.76 12.54
CA ASN A 129 1.94 -6.35 12.20
C ASN A 129 2.30 -5.52 13.45
N PRO A 130 3.56 -5.11 13.65
CA PRO A 130 3.98 -4.39 14.86
C PRO A 130 3.26 -3.05 15.07
N ILE A 131 2.69 -2.46 14.01
CA ILE A 131 1.95 -1.21 14.12
C ILE A 131 0.69 -1.35 14.97
N GLU A 132 0.11 -2.55 15.08
CA GLU A 132 -1.09 -2.79 15.90
C GLU A 132 -0.82 -2.52 17.39
N ASN A 133 0.38 -2.87 17.87
CA ASN A 133 0.80 -2.55 19.24
C ASN A 133 0.93 -1.03 19.44
N ILE A 134 1.48 -0.32 18.46
CA ILE A 134 1.60 1.14 18.47
C ILE A 134 0.21 1.80 18.45
N TRP A 135 -0.72 1.27 17.64
CA TRP A 135 -2.11 1.73 17.63
C TRP A 135 -2.82 1.49 18.96
N GLY A 136 -2.57 0.36 19.62
CA GLY A 136 -3.08 0.10 20.98
C GLY A 136 -2.63 1.17 21.98
N ILE A 137 -1.33 1.48 21.99
CA ILE A 137 -0.75 2.53 22.83
C ILE A 137 -1.36 3.89 22.52
N MET A 138 -1.49 4.23 21.24
CA MET A 138 -2.04 5.52 20.78
C MET A 138 -3.51 5.68 21.17
N LYS A 139 -4.34 4.65 20.92
CA LYS A 139 -5.77 4.67 21.25
C LYS A 139 -6.00 4.83 22.75
N ASN A 140 -5.26 4.09 23.58
CA ASN A 140 -5.35 4.21 25.03
C ASN A 140 -4.93 5.61 25.53
N TRP A 141 -3.87 6.19 24.94
CA TRP A 141 -3.44 7.54 25.25
C TRP A 141 -4.52 8.58 24.96
N VAL A 142 -5.10 8.53 23.75
CA VAL A 142 -6.16 9.46 23.34
C VAL A 142 -7.41 9.25 24.18
N ALA A 143 -7.85 8.01 24.41
CA ALA A 143 -9.06 7.70 25.17
C ALA A 143 -9.02 8.22 26.62
N THR A 144 -7.85 8.19 27.26
CA THR A 144 -7.68 8.66 28.65
C THR A 144 -7.59 10.17 28.80
N ARG A 145 -7.37 10.92 27.71
CA ARG A 145 -7.10 12.38 27.74
C ARG A 145 -8.08 13.21 26.94
N ASN A 146 -8.77 12.61 25.98
CA ASN A 146 -9.75 13.30 25.17
C ASN A 146 -11.05 13.51 25.97
N VAL A 147 -11.10 14.62 26.71
CA VAL A 147 -12.28 15.03 27.49
C VAL A 147 -13.23 15.93 26.70
N THR A 148 -12.77 16.53 25.60
CA THR A 148 -13.53 17.53 24.82
C THR A 148 -14.32 16.92 23.67
N PHE A 149 -13.97 15.70 23.25
CA PHE A 149 -14.51 15.00 22.08
C PHE A 149 -14.36 15.78 20.76
N LYS A 150 -13.44 16.76 20.72
CA LYS A 150 -13.14 17.56 19.53
C LYS A 150 -12.01 16.90 18.73
N LEU A 151 -12.16 16.82 17.40
CA LEU A 151 -11.16 16.23 16.52
C LEU A 151 -9.83 17.00 16.55
N GLU A 152 -9.89 18.30 16.77
CA GLU A 152 -8.75 19.19 16.90
C GLU A 152 -7.88 18.80 18.11
N ASP A 153 -8.51 18.40 19.21
CA ASP A 153 -7.82 17.97 20.41
C ASP A 153 -7.30 16.54 20.28
N VAL A 154 -8.05 15.66 19.59
CA VAL A 154 -7.54 14.33 19.18
C VAL A 154 -6.27 14.48 18.34
N LYS A 155 -6.26 15.38 17.34
CA LYS A 155 -5.08 15.63 16.51
C LYS A 155 -3.87 16.07 17.35
N LYS A 156 -4.06 17.00 18.30
CA LYS A 156 -2.99 17.43 19.22
C LYS A 156 -2.46 16.27 20.05
N LEU A 157 -3.33 15.48 20.66
CA LEU A 157 -2.94 14.33 21.49
C LEU A 157 -2.17 13.28 20.68
N VAL A 158 -2.56 13.03 19.44
CA VAL A 158 -1.84 12.10 18.54
C VAL A 158 -0.45 12.65 18.20
N MET A 159 -0.34 13.93 17.82
CA MET A 159 0.96 14.56 17.53
C MET A 159 1.89 14.51 18.75
N GLU A 160 1.39 14.85 19.93
CA GLU A 160 2.12 14.79 21.19
C GLU A 160 2.60 13.36 21.48
N LYS A 161 1.72 12.37 21.33
CA LYS A 161 2.08 10.98 21.60
C LYS A 161 3.10 10.45 20.61
N CYS A 162 2.95 10.73 19.31
CA CYS A 162 3.94 10.37 18.29
C CYS A 162 5.32 10.93 18.61
N ALA A 163 5.40 12.18 19.07
CA ALA A 163 6.66 12.84 19.43
C ALA A 163 7.37 12.23 20.65
N ASN A 164 6.65 11.44 21.46
CA ASN A 164 7.14 10.85 22.71
C ASN A 164 7.17 9.31 22.68
N ILE A 165 6.73 8.66 21.61
CA ILE A 165 6.82 7.20 21.50
C ILE A 165 8.30 6.78 21.35
N GLY A 166 8.78 6.01 22.31
CA GLY A 166 10.13 5.44 22.32
C GLY A 166 11.25 6.38 22.73
N LYS A 167 10.88 7.51 23.38
CA LYS A 167 11.71 8.27 24.33
C LYS A 167 11.37 7.78 25.73
#